data_AF-A0AAN0VKV9-F1
#
_entry.id   AF-A0AAN0VKV9-F1
#
_cell.length_a   1.000
_cell.length_b   1.000
_cell.length_c   1.000
_cell.angle_alpha   90.00
_cell.angle_beta   90.00
_cell.angle_gamma   90.00
#
_symmetry.space_group_name_H-M   'P 1'
#
loop_
_entity.id
_entity.type
_entity.pdbx_description
1 polymer ?
#
loop_
_entity_poly.entity_id
_entity_poly.type
_entity_poly.pdbx_seq_one_letter_code
_entity_poly.pdbx_strand_id
1 'polypeptide(L)'
;MSTIEVIRKPSIERAFREALSDPRSRGPVADALGWDDSQVSRFLSGNLGVPINKIDVGLNALELRVVSREYLDGLSTMSKVGVNCHCAREGFGECGGRW
;
A
#
# COMPACT_ATOMS: atom_id res chain seq x y z
N MET A 1 1.50 -15.02 29.37
CA MET A 1 1.77 -13.71 28.76
C MET A 1 1.03 -13.66 27.43
N SER A 2 -0.08 -12.93 27.36
CA SER A 2 -0.79 -12.72 26.10
C SER A 2 0.00 -11.70 25.29
N THR A 3 0.57 -12.11 24.16
CA THR A 3 1.25 -11.21 23.23
C THR A 3 0.19 -10.34 22.57
N ILE A 4 0.12 -9.07 22.95
CA ILE A 4 -0.72 -8.10 22.25
C ILE A 4 -0.13 -7.93 20.86
N GLU A 5 -0.82 -8.48 19.85
CA GLU A 5 -0.46 -8.29 18.46
C GLU A 5 -0.75 -6.84 18.06
N VAL A 6 0.29 -6.00 18.04
CA VAL A 6 0.16 -4.62 17.60
C VAL A 6 0.03 -4.64 16.08
N ILE A 7 -1.21 -4.63 15.57
CA ILE A 7 -1.49 -4.44 14.14
C ILE A 7 -1.02 -3.03 13.75
N ARG A 8 0.23 -2.94 13.29
CA ARG A 8 0.81 -1.67 12.80
C ARG A 8 0.21 -1.33 11.45
N LYS A 9 -0.38 -0.14 11.37
CA LYS A 9 -0.91 0.42 10.12
C LYS A 9 0.18 0.41 9.02
N PRO A 10 -0.14 -0.03 7.79
CA PRO A 10 0.77 0.08 6.66
C PRO A 10 1.23 1.53 6.45
N SER A 11 2.50 1.73 6.12
CA SER A 11 3.08 3.05 5.85
C SER A 11 3.99 3.01 4.62
N ILE A 12 4.01 4.10 3.85
CA ILE A 12 4.86 4.25 2.67
C ILE A 12 6.34 4.20 3.07
N GLU A 13 6.71 4.82 4.19
CA GLU A 13 8.08 4.76 4.72
C GLU A 13 8.51 3.31 4.97
N ARG A 14 7.64 2.51 5.59
CA ARG A 14 7.95 1.11 5.88
C ARG A 14 8.10 0.30 4.59
N ALA A 15 7.24 0.53 3.61
CA ALA A 15 7.34 -0.13 2.31
C ALA A 15 8.69 0.17 1.62
N PHE A 16 9.15 1.43 1.63
CA PHE A 16 10.50 1.75 1.14
C PHE A 16 11.60 1.08 1.94
N ARG A 17 11.52 1.09 3.28
CA ARG A 17 12.54 0.46 4.15
C ARG A 17 12.65 -1.04 3.89
N GLU A 18 11.51 -1.74 3.83
CA GLU A 18 11.45 -3.17 3.53
C GLU A 18 12.04 -3.45 2.14
N ALA A 19 11.60 -2.72 1.12
CA ALA A 19 12.04 -2.96 -0.25
C ALA A 19 13.53 -2.64 -0.50
N LEU A 20 14.06 -1.60 0.12
CA LEU A 20 15.48 -1.20 0.00
C LEU A 20 16.42 -2.01 0.90
N SER A 21 15.87 -2.77 1.86
CA SER A 21 16.64 -3.66 2.74
C SER A 21 16.62 -5.13 2.26
N ASP A 22 15.62 -5.53 1.48
CA ASP A 22 15.58 -6.87 0.87
C ASP A 22 16.46 -6.90 -0.40
N PRO A 23 17.47 -7.79 -0.48
CA PRO A 23 18.33 -7.93 -1.66
C PRO A 23 17.57 -8.18 -2.97
N ARG A 24 16.37 -8.78 -2.92
CA ARG A 24 15.58 -9.10 -4.11
C ARG A 24 14.91 -7.88 -4.74
N SER A 25 14.44 -6.95 -3.91
CA SER A 25 13.75 -5.75 -4.36
C SER A 25 14.63 -4.51 -4.38
N ARG A 26 15.77 -4.52 -3.65
CA ARG A 26 16.65 -3.36 -3.52
C ARG A 26 17.10 -2.80 -4.87
N GLY A 27 17.63 -3.65 -5.75
CA GLY A 27 18.14 -3.24 -7.06
C GLY A 27 17.07 -2.54 -7.90
N PRO A 28 15.94 -3.20 -8.22
CA PRO A 28 14.87 -2.59 -8.99
C PRO A 28 14.35 -1.27 -8.40
N VAL A 29 14.20 -1.18 -7.07
CA VAL A 29 13.70 0.04 -6.42
C VAL A 29 14.75 1.15 -6.43
N ALA A 30 16.02 0.84 -6.18
CA ALA A 30 17.12 1.81 -6.25
C ALA A 30 17.30 2.33 -7.68
N ASP A 31 17.25 1.46 -8.68
CA ASP A 31 17.37 1.80 -10.11
C ASP A 31 16.20 2.70 -10.56
N ALA A 32 14.97 2.36 -10.17
CA ALA A 32 13.79 3.19 -10.46
C ALA A 32 13.90 4.59 -9.83
N LEU A 33 14.49 4.66 -8.63
CA LEU A 33 14.81 5.92 -7.96
C LEU A 33 16.08 6.57 -8.49
N GLY A 34 16.83 5.96 -9.41
CA GLY A 34 18.13 6.43 -9.87
C GLY A 34 19.07 6.72 -8.70
N TRP A 35 19.08 5.85 -7.70
CA TRP A 35 19.88 5.96 -6.49
C TRP A 35 21.02 4.95 -6.48
N ASP A 36 22.19 5.42 -6.06
CA ASP A 36 23.30 4.54 -5.72
C ASP A 36 23.20 4.01 -4.28
N ASP A 37 24.08 3.07 -3.92
CA ASP A 37 24.12 2.48 -2.57
C ASP A 37 24.33 3.51 -1.45
N SER A 38 25.01 4.62 -1.74
CA SER A 38 25.23 5.70 -0.77
C SER A 38 23.94 6.47 -0.49
N GLN A 39 23.11 6.69 -1.51
CA GLN A 39 21.82 7.35 -1.40
C GLN A 39 20.81 6.44 -0.71
N VAL A 40 20.79 5.16 -1.06
CA VAL A 40 19.96 4.17 -0.35
C VAL A 40 20.34 4.11 1.13
N SER A 41 21.62 4.06 1.46
CA SER A 41 22.08 4.04 2.85
C SER A 41 21.68 5.31 3.62
N ARG A 42 21.82 6.48 2.99
CA ARG A 42 21.38 7.77 3.59
C ARG A 42 19.87 7.85 3.78
N PHE A 43 19.09 7.29 2.85
CA PHE A 43 17.63 7.22 3.00
C PHE A 43 17.24 6.32 4.17
N LEU A 44 17.82 5.11 4.25
CA LEU A 44 17.57 4.16 5.34
C LEU A 44 18.00 4.72 6.71
N SER A 45 19.03 5.57 6.76
CA SER A 45 19.43 6.26 7.98
C SER A 45 18.62 7.53 8.29
N GLY A 46 17.64 7.90 7.45
CA GLY A 46 16.80 9.09 7.63
C GLY A 46 17.46 10.42 7.25
N ASN A 47 18.63 10.38 6.58
CA ASN A 47 19.42 11.54 6.18
C ASN A 47 19.17 11.98 4.73
N LEU A 48 18.26 11.31 4.02
CA LEU A 48 17.84 11.65 2.66
C LEU A 48 16.32 11.54 2.56
N GLY A 49 15.66 12.57 2.03
CA GLY A 49 14.25 12.53 1.67
C GLY A 49 14.01 12.05 0.24
N VAL A 50 12.74 11.77 -0.11
CA VAL A 50 12.35 11.48 -1.50
C VAL A 50 12.09 12.79 -2.24
N PRO A 51 12.86 13.13 -3.30
CA PRO A 51 12.60 14.29 -4.13
C PRO A 51 11.24 14.21 -4.81
N ILE A 52 10.59 15.36 -5.07
CA ILE A 52 9.24 15.41 -5.66
C ILE A 52 9.13 14.64 -7.00
N ASN A 53 10.15 14.74 -7.84
CA ASN A 53 10.20 14.04 -9.14
C ASN A 53 10.41 12.52 -9.01
N LYS A 54 10.66 12.02 -7.80
CA LYS A 54 10.84 10.59 -7.51
C LYS A 54 9.65 9.96 -6.79
N ILE A 55 8.65 10.74 -6.40
CA ILE A 55 7.50 10.24 -5.63
C ILE A 55 6.75 9.18 -6.43
N ASP A 56 6.30 9.49 -7.65
CA ASP A 56 5.48 8.57 -8.44
C ASP A 56 6.26 7.33 -8.88
N VAL A 57 7.51 7.49 -9.34
CA VAL A 57 8.36 6.35 -9.73
C VAL A 57 8.69 5.46 -8.53
N GLY A 58 8.89 6.04 -7.35
CA GLY A 58 9.10 5.29 -6.12
C GLY A 58 7.86 4.49 -5.72
N LEU A 59 6.67 5.09 -5.77
CA LEU A 59 5.41 4.38 -5.49
C LEU A 59 5.17 3.27 -6.51
N ASN A 60 5.46 3.49 -7.79
CA ASN A 60 5.35 2.48 -8.83
C ASN A 60 6.29 1.29 -8.59
N ALA A 61 7.54 1.54 -8.19
CA ALA A 61 8.51 0.50 -7.88
C ALA A 61 8.13 -0.34 -6.64
N LEU A 62 7.31 0.24 -5.74
CA LEU A 62 6.70 -0.45 -4.60
C LEU A 62 5.35 -1.11 -4.94
N GLU A 63 4.91 -1.07 -6.19
CA GLU A 63 3.60 -1.56 -6.64
C GLU A 63 2.42 -0.88 -5.92
N LEU A 64 2.61 0.37 -5.48
CA LEU A 64 1.59 1.18 -4.82
C LEU A 64 0.95 2.18 -5.78
N ARG A 65 -0.30 2.55 -5.49
CA ARG A 65 -1.07 3.56 -6.24
C ARG A 65 -1.70 4.57 -5.29
N VAL A 66 -1.67 5.84 -5.68
CA VAL A 66 -2.40 6.90 -5.00
C VAL A 66 -3.82 6.92 -5.53
N VAL A 67 -4.79 6.79 -4.63
CA VAL A 67 -6.21 6.93 -4.92
C VAL A 67 -6.84 7.86 -3.91
N SER A 68 -7.95 8.52 -4.28
CA SER A 68 -8.71 9.33 -3.34
C SER A 68 -9.38 8.46 -2.28
N ARG A 69 -9.72 9.05 -1.13
CA ARG A 69 -10.53 8.36 -0.12
C ARG A 69 -11.89 7.95 -0.67
N GLU A 70 -12.52 8.85 -1.42
CA GLU A 70 -13.80 8.61 -2.08
C GLU A 70 -13.78 7.37 -2.99
N TYR A 71 -12.69 7.15 -3.73
CA TYR A 71 -12.52 5.95 -4.54
C TYR A 71 -12.57 4.66 -3.68
N LEU A 72 -11.86 4.63 -2.56
CA LEU A 72 -11.87 3.49 -1.63
C LEU A 72 -13.21 3.35 -0.90
N ASP A 73 -13.87 4.46 -0.57
CA ASP A 73 -15.19 4.47 0.07
C ASP A 73 -16.28 3.93 -0.90
N GLY A 74 -16.16 4.26 -2.19
CA GLY A 74 -17.00 3.68 -3.24
C GLY A 74 -16.85 2.16 -3.32
N LEU A 75 -15.60 1.66 -3.34
CA LEU A 75 -15.33 0.21 -3.31
C LEU A 75 -15.86 -0.47 -2.04
N SER A 76 -15.70 0.17 -0.88
CA SER A 76 -16.23 -0.32 0.40
C SER A 76 -17.76 -0.41 0.38
N THR A 77 -18.42 0.60 -0.18
CA THR A 77 -19.88 0.62 -0.34
C THR A 77 -20.34 -0.51 -1.25
N MET A 78 -19.75 -0.65 -2.45
CA MET A 78 -20.04 -1.74 -3.39
C MET A 78 -19.85 -3.12 -2.75
N SER A 79 -18.80 -3.28 -1.95
CA SER A 79 -18.52 -4.54 -1.23
C SER A 79 -19.62 -4.89 -0.21
N LYS A 80 -20.26 -3.89 0.41
CA LYS A 80 -21.41 -4.06 1.31
C LYS A 80 -22.69 -4.38 0.54
N VAL A 81 -22.98 -3.60 -0.50
CA VAL A 81 -24.24 -3.68 -1.27
C VAL A 81 -24.25 -4.78 -2.33
N GLY A 82 -23.24 -5.66 -2.34
CA GLY A 82 -23.44 -7.00 -2.88
C GLY A 82 -22.66 -7.41 -4.13
N VAL A 83 -21.53 -6.79 -4.50
CA VAL A 83 -20.63 -7.47 -5.48
C VAL A 83 -20.13 -8.83 -4.95
N ASN A 84 -20.12 -9.04 -3.63
CA ASN A 84 -19.77 -10.31 -2.98
C ASN A 84 -20.99 -11.15 -2.54
N CYS A 85 -22.20 -10.59 -2.48
CA CYS A 85 -23.38 -11.33 -2.00
C CYS A 85 -24.02 -12.10 -3.16
N HIS A 86 -23.94 -13.43 -3.13
CA HIS A 86 -24.62 -14.31 -4.08
C HIS A 86 -26.14 -14.06 -4.10
N CYS A 87 -26.79 -13.91 -2.95
CA CYS A 87 -28.24 -13.71 -2.86
C CYS A 87 -28.71 -12.42 -3.56
N ALA A 88 -27.95 -11.33 -3.47
CA ALA A 88 -28.27 -10.07 -4.14
C ALA A 88 -28.18 -10.22 -5.67
N ARG A 89 -27.19 -10.98 -6.16
CA ARG A 89 -27.02 -11.26 -7.60
C ARG A 89 -28.11 -12.14 -8.18
N GLU A 90 -28.67 -13.04 -7.37
CA GLU A 90 -29.82 -13.88 -7.73
C GLU A 90 -31.18 -13.19 -7.48
N GLY A 91 -31.18 -11.91 -7.08
CA GLY A 91 -32.42 -11.12 -6.92
C GLY A 91 -33.16 -11.30 -5.59
N PHE A 92 -32.55 -11.96 -4.60
CA PHE A 92 -33.15 -12.19 -3.27
C PHE A 92 -32.90 -11.06 -2.25
N GLY A 93 -32.19 -10.00 -2.64
CA GLY A 93 -31.78 -8.91 -1.75
C GLY A 93 -30.42 -9.13 -1.07
N GLU A 94 -29.96 -8.12 -0.30
CA GLU A 94 -28.63 -8.12 0.31
C GLU A 94 -28.52 -9.02 1.56
N CYS A 95 -27.44 -9.81 1.61
CA CYS A 95 -27.07 -10.66 2.73
C CYS A 95 -26.67 -9.79 3.94
N GLY A 96 -27.51 -9.68 4.96
CA GLY A 96 -27.20 -8.91 6.18
C GLY A 96 -27.58 -7.42 6.15
N GLY A 97 -28.36 -6.99 5.15
CA GLY A 97 -29.13 -5.75 5.26
C GLY A 97 -30.10 -5.85 6.43
N ARG A 98 -30.23 -4.78 7.23
CA ARG A 98 -31.31 -4.68 8.22
C ARG A 98 -32.64 -4.63 7.45
N TRP A 99 -33.39 -5.72 7.52
CA TRP A 99 -34.85 -5.68 7.41
C TRP A 99 -35.41 -5.26 8.76
#